data_AF-A0A349KMV1-F1
#
_entry.id   AF-A0A349KMV1-F1
#
_cell.length_a   1.000
_cell.length_b   1.000
_cell.length_c   1.000
_cell.angle_alpha   90.00
_cell.angle_beta   90.00
_cell.angle_gamma   90.00
#
_symmetry.space_group_name_H-M   'P 1'
#
loop_
_entity.id
_entity.type
_entity.pdbx_description
1 polymer ?
#
loop_
_entity_poly.entity_id
_entity_poly.type
_entity_poly.pdbx_seq_one_letter_code
_entity_poly.pdbx_strand_id
1 'polypeptide(L)'
;MFQHETDRAYIPRDWRIVFALILTFLWFCFLWIYIARNVGWGSFLDLPIAEMGAFLEGAFAFLAFLWLVIGLFIQQSVLAQNNEELRRNNLHSEKQTEAIAATELNARQGTFFKIADANRRQLGAISGMLFISSQGPVGNNSLSSEDLAEVWKQFASGDSEVFS
;
A
#
# COMPACT_ATOMS: atom_id res chain seq x y z
N MET A 1 -10.95 31.71 17.50
CA MET A 1 -11.38 30.82 18.61
C MET A 1 -10.51 29.57 18.51
N PHE A 2 -9.40 29.55 19.22
CA PHE A 2 -8.42 28.47 19.14
C PHE A 2 -8.96 27.27 19.93
N GLN A 3 -9.31 26.19 19.22
CA GLN A 3 -9.65 24.92 19.84
C GLN A 3 -8.36 24.33 20.42
N HIS A 4 -8.31 24.22 21.75
CA HIS A 4 -7.36 23.37 22.43
C HIS A 4 -7.59 21.93 21.96
N GLU A 5 -6.67 21.41 21.16
CA GLU A 5 -6.42 19.97 21.08
C GLU A 5 -6.00 19.53 22.48
N THR A 6 -6.97 19.07 23.28
CA THR A 6 -6.66 18.21 24.40
C THR A 6 -6.11 16.93 23.81
N ASP A 7 -4.79 16.84 23.69
CA ASP A 7 -4.06 15.59 23.64
C ASP A 7 -4.49 14.79 24.88
N ARG A 8 -5.58 14.04 24.74
CA ARG A 8 -5.89 12.98 25.67
C ARG A 8 -4.74 12.01 25.49
N ALA A 9 -3.79 12.05 26.42
CA ALA A 9 -2.82 10.99 26.61
C ALA A 9 -3.60 9.67 26.54
N TYR A 10 -3.51 9.01 25.38
CA TYR A 10 -4.23 7.80 25.09
C TYR A 10 -3.49 6.73 25.88
N ILE A 11 -3.84 6.65 27.17
CA ILE A 11 -3.63 5.45 27.96
C ILE A 11 -4.78 4.56 27.49
N PRO A 12 -4.59 3.66 26.50
CA PRO A 12 -5.57 2.61 26.33
C PRO A 12 -5.72 1.96 27.70
N ARG A 13 -6.96 1.75 28.14
CA ARG A 13 -7.24 1.12 29.42
C ARG A 13 -6.91 -0.38 29.33
N ASP A 14 -5.66 -0.67 28.97
CA ASP A 14 -5.08 -2.00 28.92
C ASP A 14 -5.01 -2.49 30.36
N TRP A 15 -5.89 -3.42 30.67
CA TRP A 15 -5.95 -4.10 31.97
C TRP A 15 -4.58 -4.67 32.40
N ARG A 16 -3.69 -4.95 31.43
CA ARG A 16 -2.29 -5.36 31.64
C ARG A 16 -1.45 -4.29 32.34
N ILE A 17 -1.61 -3.02 31.96
CA ILE A 17 -0.91 -1.89 32.59
C ILE A 17 -1.45 -1.69 34.00
N VAL A 18 -2.76 -1.78 34.20
CA VAL A 18 -3.38 -1.72 35.53
C VAL A 18 -2.90 -2.86 36.43
N PHE A 19 -2.82 -4.08 35.88
CA PHE A 19 -2.27 -5.24 36.59
C PHE A 19 -0.81 -5.02 37.00
N ALA A 20 0.03 -4.54 36.07
CA ALA A 20 1.43 -4.23 36.35
C ALA A 20 1.56 -3.15 37.45
N LEU A 21 0.74 -2.10 37.39
CA LEU A 21 0.69 -1.05 38.40
C LEU A 21 0.29 -1.60 39.78
N ILE A 22 -0.78 -2.40 39.86
CA ILE A 22 -1.20 -3.04 41.11
C ILE A 22 -0.08 -3.93 41.67
N LEU A 23 0.55 -4.74 40.82
CA LEU A 23 1.63 -5.64 41.22
C LEU A 23 2.85 -4.86 41.71
N THR A 24 3.22 -3.76 41.04
CA THR A 24 4.30 -2.87 41.50
C THR A 24 3.97 -2.20 42.83
N PHE A 25 2.73 -1.76 43.04
CA PHE A 25 2.30 -1.17 44.29
C PHE A 25 2.38 -2.19 45.45
N LEU A 26 1.85 -3.40 45.24
CA LEU A 26 1.95 -4.49 46.22
C LEU A 26 3.42 -4.86 46.50
N TRP A 27 4.26 -4.87 45.48
CA TRP A 27 5.69 -5.11 45.63
C TRP A 27 6.38 -4.05 46.50
N PHE A 28 6.08 -2.77 46.28
CA PHE A 28 6.61 -1.71 47.14
C PHE A 28 6.11 -1.81 48.58
N CYS A 29 4.83 -2.14 48.79
CA CYS A 29 4.32 -2.42 50.13
C CYS A 29 5.05 -3.58 50.80
N PHE A 30 5.30 -4.67 50.06
CA PHE A 30 6.07 -5.81 50.55
C PHE A 30 7.51 -5.41 50.89
N LEU A 31 8.19 -4.67 50.02
CA LEU A 31 9.55 -4.17 50.23
C LEU A 31 9.61 -3.27 51.48
N TRP A 32 8.63 -2.38 51.65
CA TRP A 32 8.52 -1.51 52.82
C TRP A 32 8.39 -2.31 54.12
N ILE A 33 7.50 -3.30 54.14
CA ILE A 33 7.30 -4.19 55.31
C ILE A 33 8.56 -5.03 55.57
N TYR A 34 9.19 -5.54 54.51
CA TYR A 34 10.39 -6.35 54.60
C TYR A 34 11.54 -5.59 55.23
N ILE A 35 11.81 -4.36 54.77
CA ILE A 35 12.83 -3.48 55.34
C ILE A 35 12.47 -3.16 56.80
N ALA A 36 11.23 -2.79 57.09
CA ALA A 36 10.80 -2.47 58.45
C ALA A 36 10.95 -3.64 59.44
N ARG A 37 10.76 -4.88 59.00
CA ARG A 37 10.79 -6.09 59.84
C ARG A 37 12.18 -6.71 59.98
N ASN A 38 12.97 -6.75 58.91
CA ASN A 38 14.23 -7.51 58.88
C ASN A 38 15.46 -6.63 59.14
N VAL A 39 15.49 -5.41 58.59
CA VAL A 39 16.66 -4.53 58.66
C VAL A 39 16.43 -3.36 59.62
N GLY A 40 15.22 -2.80 59.61
CA GLY A 40 14.91 -1.53 60.25
C GLY A 40 15.41 -0.35 59.43
N TRP A 41 14.57 0.68 59.27
CA TRP A 41 14.89 1.85 58.43
C TRP A 41 16.15 2.59 58.87
N GLY A 42 16.42 2.64 60.19
CA GLY A 42 17.62 3.27 60.73
C GLY A 42 18.91 2.51 60.39
N SER A 43 18.88 1.18 60.49
CA SER A 43 20.05 0.35 60.15
C SER A 43 20.29 0.31 58.65
N PHE A 44 19.22 0.32 57.83
CA PHE A 44 19.32 0.29 56.37
C PHE A 44 20.03 1.52 55.79
N LEU A 45 19.81 2.71 56.37
CA LEU A 45 20.49 3.95 55.94
C LEU A 45 21.94 4.04 56.41
N ASP A 46 22.32 3.24 57.40
CA ASP A 46 23.68 3.18 57.95
C ASP A 46 24.56 2.11 57.24
N LEU A 47 23.97 1.31 56.34
CA LEU A 47 24.71 0.31 55.56
C LEU A 47 25.64 0.98 54.53
N PRO A 48 26.78 0.32 54.20
CA PRO A 48 27.63 0.75 53.10
C PRO A 48 26.84 0.85 51.79
N ILE A 49 27.13 1.90 51.01
CA ILE A 49 26.46 2.20 49.73
C ILE A 49 26.48 0.98 48.77
N ALA A 50 27.55 0.18 48.79
CA ALA A 50 27.68 -1.02 47.96
C ALA A 50 26.63 -2.09 48.31
N GLU A 51 26.34 -2.32 49.59
CA GLU A 51 25.34 -3.30 50.03
C GLU A 51 23.92 -2.80 49.81
N MET A 52 23.69 -1.50 50.02
CA MET A 52 22.43 -0.85 49.67
C MET A 52 22.16 -0.97 48.16
N GLY A 53 23.18 -0.76 47.33
CA GLY A 53 23.13 -0.92 45.88
C GLY A 53 22.78 -2.35 45.47
N ALA A 54 23.43 -3.36 46.04
CA ALA A 54 23.13 -4.76 45.76
C ALA A 54 21.69 -5.16 46.14
N PHE A 55 21.18 -4.65 47.26
CA PHE A 55 19.79 -4.87 47.66
C PHE A 55 18.79 -4.20 46.70
N LEU A 56 19.05 -2.94 46.33
CA LEU A 56 18.22 -2.19 45.38
C LEU A 56 18.25 -2.84 43.99
N GLU A 57 19.41 -3.32 43.54
CA GLU A 57 19.56 -4.05 42.28
C GLU A 57 18.63 -5.27 42.25
N GLY A 58 18.62 -6.08 43.32
CA GLY A 58 17.70 -7.21 43.43
C GLY A 58 16.22 -6.78 43.45
N ALA A 59 15.89 -5.73 44.22
CA ALA A 59 14.52 -5.23 44.35
C ALA A 59 13.96 -4.63 43.04
N PHE A 60 14.81 -3.95 42.26
CA PHE A 60 14.44 -3.33 40.99
C PHE A 60 14.55 -4.29 39.80
N ALA A 61 15.42 -5.30 39.82
CA ALA A 61 15.56 -6.26 38.73
C ALA A 61 14.23 -6.97 38.41
N PHE A 62 13.48 -7.39 39.44
CA PHE A 62 12.17 -8.01 39.26
C PHE A 62 11.15 -7.06 38.62
N LEU A 63 11.10 -5.80 39.09
CA LEU A 63 10.22 -4.78 38.54
C LEU A 63 10.57 -4.44 37.09
N ALA A 64 11.86 -4.26 36.79
CA ALA A 64 12.33 -3.95 35.45
C ALA A 64 11.95 -5.06 34.47
N PHE A 65 12.14 -6.32 34.85
CA PHE A 65 11.73 -7.47 34.04
C PHE A 65 10.22 -7.48 33.77
N LEU A 66 9.39 -7.25 34.80
CA LEU A 66 7.93 -7.18 34.66
C LEU A 66 7.52 -6.12 33.62
N TRP A 67 8.07 -4.91 33.71
CA TRP A 67 7.74 -3.81 32.80
C TRP A 67 8.22 -4.07 31.37
N LEU A 68 9.40 -4.69 31.19
CA LEU A 68 9.89 -5.09 29.87
C LEU A 68 8.97 -6.11 29.20
N VAL A 69 8.52 -7.11 29.95
CA VAL A 69 7.60 -8.13 29.45
C VAL A 69 6.29 -7.50 29.01
N ILE A 70 5.69 -6.63 29.85
CA ILE A 70 4.44 -5.94 29.51
C ILE A 70 4.61 -5.03 28.29
N GLY A 71 5.71 -4.29 28.21
CA GLY A 71 6.05 -3.45 27.05
C GLY A 71 6.16 -4.26 25.75
N LEU A 72 6.83 -5.42 25.81
CA LEU A 72 6.95 -6.33 24.67
C LEU A 72 5.59 -6.89 24.23
N PHE A 73 4.74 -7.31 25.17
CA PHE A 73 3.40 -7.81 24.86
C PHE A 73 2.51 -6.76 24.19
N ILE A 74 2.61 -5.50 24.61
CA ILE A 74 1.88 -4.38 23.99
C ILE A 74 2.37 -4.16 22.55
N GLN A 75 3.70 -4.12 22.35
CA GLN A 75 4.28 -3.98 21.01
C GLN A 75 3.88 -5.12 20.06
N GLN A 76 3.90 -6.38 20.54
CA GLN A 76 3.48 -7.52 19.72
C GLN A 76 2.00 -7.47 19.33
N SER A 77 1.11 -7.02 20.22
CA SER A 77 -0.32 -6.89 19.87
C SER A 77 -0.58 -5.85 18.79
N VAL A 78 0.21 -4.77 18.73
CA VAL A 78 0.10 -3.74 17.69
C VAL A 78 0.54 -4.28 16.33
N LEU A 79 1.61 -5.09 16.28
CA LEU A 79 2.10 -5.71 15.04
C LEU A 79 1.12 -6.76 14.48
N ALA A 80 0.51 -7.56 15.34
CA ALA A 80 -0.48 -8.56 14.93
C ALA A 80 -1.74 -7.94 14.32
N GLN A 81 -2.22 -6.82 14.86
CA GLN A 81 -3.36 -6.09 14.31
C GLN A 81 -3.04 -5.44 12.95
N ASN A 82 -1.86 -4.82 12.83
CA ASN A 82 -1.42 -4.20 11.58
C ASN A 82 -1.23 -5.23 10.45
N ASN A 83 -0.70 -6.42 10.77
CA ASN A 83 -0.54 -7.49 9.78
C ASN A 83 -1.89 -8.03 9.26
N GLU A 84 -2.91 -8.10 10.11
CA GLU A 84 -4.25 -8.51 9.70
C GLU A 84 -4.91 -7.44 8.82
N GLU A 85 -4.76 -6.16 9.14
CA GLU A 85 -5.23 -5.05 8.30
C GLU A 85 -4.53 -5.00 6.94
N LEU A 86 -3.20 -5.21 6.91
CA LEU A 86 -2.42 -5.35 5.68
C LEU A 86 -2.86 -6.57 4.87
N ARG A 87 -3.15 -7.72 5.52
CA ARG A 87 -3.64 -8.92 4.83
C ARG A 87 -5.00 -8.68 4.18
N ARG A 88 -5.91 -7.98 4.87
CA ARG A 88 -7.22 -7.60 4.32
C ARG A 88 -7.08 -6.60 3.16
N ASN A 89 -6.15 -5.66 3.24
CA ASN A 89 -5.86 -4.71 2.16
C ASN A 89 -5.25 -5.40 0.92
N ASN A 90 -4.28 -6.31 1.12
CA ASN A 90 -3.66 -7.08 0.03
C ASN A 90 -4.68 -7.95 -0.72
N LEU A 91 -5.61 -8.60 -0.01
CA LEU A 91 -6.71 -9.36 -0.63
C LEU A 91 -7.64 -8.49 -1.49
N HIS A 92 -7.76 -7.19 -1.17
CA HIS A 92 -8.50 -6.24 -1.98
C HIS A 92 -7.67 -5.76 -3.18
N SER A 93 -6.35 -5.57 -2.99
CA SER A 93 -5.40 -5.18 -4.03
C SER A 93 -5.19 -6.26 -5.09
N GLU A 94 -5.14 -7.55 -4.71
CA GLU A 94 -5.08 -8.66 -5.67
C GLU A 94 -6.31 -8.69 -6.58
N LYS A 95 -7.51 -8.57 -6.01
CA LYS A 95 -8.75 -8.50 -6.78
C LYS A 95 -8.81 -7.27 -7.69
N GLN A 96 -8.28 -6.16 -7.21
CA GLN A 96 -8.19 -4.94 -8.01
C GLN A 96 -7.15 -5.08 -9.13
N THR A 97 -6.03 -5.76 -8.90
CA THR A 97 -4.98 -6.02 -9.88
C THR A 97 -5.47 -6.97 -10.98
N GLU A 98 -6.25 -8.00 -10.62
CA GLU A 98 -6.86 -8.92 -11.58
C GLU A 98 -7.91 -8.20 -12.45
N ALA A 99 -8.74 -7.34 -11.85
CA ALA A 99 -9.68 -6.50 -12.58
C ALA A 99 -8.96 -5.50 -13.52
N ILE A 100 -7.85 -4.89 -13.05
CA ILE A 100 -7.04 -3.97 -13.86
C ILE A 100 -6.38 -4.72 -15.01
N ALA A 101 -5.82 -5.91 -14.80
CA ALA A 101 -5.20 -6.73 -15.84
C ALA A 101 -6.22 -7.14 -16.93
N ALA A 102 -7.45 -7.49 -16.52
CA ALA A 102 -8.53 -7.77 -17.47
C ALA A 102 -8.93 -6.52 -18.26
N THR A 103 -9.00 -5.34 -17.62
CA THR A 103 -9.30 -4.09 -18.32
C THR A 103 -8.16 -3.63 -19.23
N GLU A 104 -6.91 -3.87 -18.85
CA GLU A 104 -5.73 -3.53 -19.63
C GLU A 104 -5.65 -4.37 -20.91
N LEU A 105 -5.91 -5.68 -20.82
CA LEU A 105 -5.92 -6.57 -21.99
C LEU A 105 -7.01 -6.16 -23.00
N ASN A 106 -8.21 -5.83 -22.52
CA ASN A 106 -9.28 -5.28 -23.36
C ASN A 106 -8.91 -3.92 -23.98
N ALA A 107 -8.31 -3.01 -23.20
CA ALA A 107 -7.85 -1.72 -23.70
C ALA A 107 -6.73 -1.83 -24.74
N ARG A 108 -5.80 -2.78 -24.55
CA ARG A 108 -4.75 -3.11 -25.52
C ARG A 108 -5.34 -3.64 -26.81
N GLN A 109 -6.27 -4.59 -26.75
CA GLN A 109 -6.97 -5.12 -27.94
C GLN A 109 -7.71 -4.01 -28.71
N GLY A 110 -8.42 -3.12 -28.02
CA GLY A 110 -9.08 -1.98 -28.66
C GLY A 110 -8.11 -1.00 -29.33
N THR A 111 -6.92 -0.81 -28.75
CA THR A 111 -5.85 0.02 -29.32
C THR A 111 -5.24 -0.65 -30.56
N PHE A 112 -4.96 -1.95 -30.50
CA PHE A 112 -4.48 -2.72 -31.66
C PHE A 112 -5.46 -2.64 -32.83
N PHE A 113 -6.76 -2.82 -32.57
CA PHE A 113 -7.78 -2.76 -33.62
C PHE A 113 -7.83 -1.39 -34.28
N LYS A 114 -7.75 -0.30 -33.51
CA LYS A 114 -7.70 1.07 -34.06
C LYS A 114 -6.46 1.33 -34.92
N ILE A 115 -5.30 0.84 -34.50
CA ILE A 115 -4.05 0.97 -35.26
C ILE A 115 -4.15 0.17 -36.56
N ALA A 116 -4.68 -1.07 -36.50
CA ALA A 116 -4.87 -1.90 -37.67
C ALA A 116 -5.83 -1.26 -38.69
N ASP A 117 -6.97 -0.73 -38.25
CA ASP A 117 -7.93 -0.06 -39.14
C ASP A 117 -7.35 1.24 -39.74
N ALA A 118 -6.58 2.00 -38.96
CA ALA A 118 -5.88 3.19 -39.46
C ALA A 118 -4.83 2.83 -40.52
N ASN A 119 -4.01 1.81 -40.28
CA ASN A 119 -3.02 1.32 -41.24
C ASN A 119 -3.70 0.80 -42.51
N ARG A 120 -4.81 0.07 -42.39
CA ARG A 120 -5.60 -0.42 -43.52
C ARG A 120 -6.10 0.73 -44.40
N ARG A 121 -6.67 1.78 -43.79
CA ARG A 121 -7.12 2.97 -44.54
C ARG A 121 -5.95 3.69 -45.23
N GLN A 122 -4.81 3.81 -44.56
CA GLN A 122 -3.62 4.45 -45.15
C GLN A 122 -3.09 3.65 -46.35
N LEU A 123 -2.97 2.34 -46.22
CA LEU A 123 -2.53 1.47 -47.31
C LEU A 123 -3.52 1.51 -48.49
N GLY A 124 -4.83 1.47 -48.24
CA GLY A 124 -5.83 1.62 -49.29
C GLY A 124 -5.75 2.96 -50.02
N ALA A 125 -5.48 4.06 -49.30
CA ALA A 125 -5.28 5.38 -49.91
C ALA A 125 -4.00 5.45 -50.76
N ILE A 126 -2.90 4.86 -50.28
CA ILE A 126 -1.63 4.80 -51.02
C ILE A 126 -1.79 3.93 -52.28
N SER A 127 -2.42 2.76 -52.16
CA SER A 127 -2.73 1.89 -53.31
C SER A 127 -3.62 2.61 -54.33
N GLY A 128 -4.64 3.34 -53.89
CA GLY A 128 -5.48 4.16 -54.77
C GLY A 128 -4.71 5.27 -55.48
N MET A 129 -3.79 5.96 -54.78
CA MET A 129 -2.94 7.00 -55.38
C MET A 129 -1.98 6.40 -56.42
N LEU A 130 -1.35 5.26 -56.11
CA LEU A 130 -0.49 4.53 -57.05
C LEU A 130 -1.30 4.02 -58.25
N PHE A 131 -2.53 3.56 -58.04
CA PHE A 131 -3.42 3.09 -59.11
C PHE A 131 -3.81 4.23 -60.06
N ILE A 132 -4.24 5.40 -59.55
CA ILE A 132 -4.47 6.57 -60.42
C ILE A 132 -3.18 6.96 -61.12
N SER A 133 -2.05 6.99 -60.41
CA SER A 133 -0.77 7.40 -61.00
C SER A 133 -0.36 6.47 -62.14
N SER A 134 -0.67 5.17 -62.05
CA SER A 134 -0.34 4.18 -63.07
C SER A 134 -1.33 4.17 -64.24
N GLN A 135 -2.63 4.28 -63.96
CA GLN A 135 -3.70 4.02 -64.94
C GLN A 135 -4.46 5.27 -65.40
N GLY A 136 -4.23 6.41 -64.76
CA GLY A 136 -4.86 7.68 -65.08
C GLY A 136 -4.23 8.44 -66.26
N PRO A 137 -4.66 9.69 -66.49
CA PRO A 137 -4.36 10.47 -67.71
C PRO A 137 -2.88 10.76 -67.94
N VAL A 138 -2.07 10.72 -66.88
CA VAL A 138 -0.60 10.91 -66.90
C VAL A 138 0.19 9.61 -67.06
N GLY A 139 -0.48 8.45 -66.98
CA GLY A 139 0.11 7.11 -67.07
C GLY A 139 -0.30 6.37 -68.35
N ASN A 140 -0.80 5.14 -68.22
CA ASN A 140 -1.15 4.26 -69.35
C ASN A 140 -2.44 4.65 -70.10
N ASN A 141 -3.16 5.67 -69.62
CA ASN A 141 -4.38 6.22 -70.24
C ASN A 141 -5.48 5.18 -70.55
N SER A 142 -5.56 4.15 -69.70
CA SER A 142 -6.43 2.98 -69.89
C SER A 142 -7.82 3.16 -69.26
N LEU A 143 -7.98 4.11 -68.33
CA LEU A 143 -9.23 4.43 -67.62
C LEU A 143 -9.60 5.90 -67.80
N SER A 144 -10.88 6.18 -68.01
CA SER A 144 -11.44 7.53 -68.09
C SER A 144 -11.30 8.25 -66.73
N SER A 145 -11.10 9.57 -66.77
CA SER A 145 -11.08 10.44 -65.58
C SER A 145 -12.35 10.31 -64.73
N GLU A 146 -13.48 9.96 -65.34
CA GLU A 146 -14.78 9.78 -64.67
C GLU A 146 -14.84 8.47 -63.86
N ASP A 147 -14.32 7.37 -64.41
CA ASP A 147 -14.26 6.07 -63.72
C ASP A 147 -13.36 6.14 -62.49
N LEU A 148 -12.22 6.85 -62.60
CA LEU A 148 -11.32 7.08 -61.47
C LEU A 148 -11.99 7.92 -60.37
N ALA A 149 -12.78 8.94 -60.73
CA ALA A 149 -13.49 9.75 -59.76
C ALA A 149 -14.57 8.94 -59.00
N GLU A 150 -15.20 7.97 -59.67
CA GLU A 150 -16.19 7.09 -59.05
C GLU A 150 -15.56 6.11 -58.05
N VAL A 151 -14.45 5.48 -58.43
CA VAL A 151 -13.69 4.56 -57.56
C VAL A 151 -13.14 5.30 -56.33
N TRP A 152 -12.70 6.56 -56.49
CA TRP A 152 -12.31 7.42 -55.36
C TRP A 152 -13.45 7.83 -54.45
N LYS A 153 -14.63 8.08 -55.02
CA LYS A 153 -15.84 8.38 -54.26
C LYS A 153 -16.29 7.18 -53.43
N GLN A 154 -16.16 5.96 -53.95
CA GLN A 154 -16.41 4.73 -53.20
C GLN A 154 -15.41 4.55 -52.04
N PHE A 155 -14.13 4.80 -52.27
CA PHE A 155 -13.12 4.80 -51.21
C PHE A 155 -13.40 5.83 -50.11
N ALA A 156 -13.74 7.07 -50.49
CA ALA A 156 -14.11 8.14 -49.56
C ALA A 156 -15.39 7.85 -48.76
N SER A 157 -16.27 7.00 -49.29
CA SER A 157 -17.51 6.57 -48.60
C SER A 157 -17.29 5.50 -47.52
N GLY A 158 -16.05 5.01 -47.36
CA GLY A 158 -15.65 4.12 -46.28
C GLY A 158 -15.23 2.71 -46.73
N ASP A 159 -15.32 2.41 -48.01
CA ASP A 159 -14.85 1.15 -48.58
C ASP A 159 -13.36 1.23 -48.93
N SER A 160 -12.50 0.92 -47.96
CA SER A 160 -11.05 0.97 -48.18
C SER A 160 -10.48 -0.25 -48.89
N GLU A 161 -11.31 -1.23 -49.28
CA GLU A 161 -10.88 -2.42 -50.05
C GLU A 161 -11.02 -2.25 -51.57
N VAL A 162 -11.58 -1.12 -52.02
CA VAL A 162 -11.74 -0.76 -53.44
C VAL A 162 -10.42 -0.80 -54.23
N PHE A 163 -9.28 -0.64 -53.55
CA PHE A 163 -7.94 -0.65 -54.15
C PHE A 163 -7.02 -1.77 -53.61
N SER A 164 -7.58 -2.74 -52.88
CA SER A 164 -6.86 -3.87 -52.29
C SER A 164 -6.78 -5.07 -53.22
#